data_AF-A0A964T6P7-F1
#
_entry.id   AF-A0A964T6P7-F1
#
_cell.length_a   1.000
_cell.length_b   1.000
_cell.length_c   1.000
_cell.angle_alpha   90.00
_cell.angle_beta   90.00
_cell.angle_gamma   90.00
#
_symmetry.space_group_name_H-M   'P 1'
#
loop_
_entity.id
_entity.type
_entity.pdbx_description
1 polymer ?
#
loop_
_entity_poly.entity_id
_entity_poly.type
_entity_poly.pdbx_seq_one_letter_code
_entity_poly.pdbx_strand_id
1 'polypeptide(L)'
;MPLQSELFKGDPAFEACLVKDSAHITKGSVGSHVAKIQYAVMALERFEITRSELLEGLYGTSTAAGVLAYKTRRNIINRAYQSRPDDIVGKMTIAALDAEMFALETLTDARSRIGRR
;
A
#
# COMPACT_ATOMS: atom_id res chain seq x y z
N MET A 1 4.22 -14.46 6.79
CA MET A 1 3.52 -15.12 5.66
C MET A 1 3.83 -14.32 4.41
N PRO A 2 4.02 -14.93 3.23
CA PRO A 2 4.22 -14.18 2.00
C PRO A 2 2.99 -13.33 1.67
N LEU A 3 3.17 -12.29 0.88
CA LEU A 3 2.10 -11.42 0.41
C LEU A 3 1.17 -12.19 -0.55
N GLN A 4 -0.12 -11.84 -0.56
CA GLN A 4 -1.17 -12.61 -1.22
C GLN A 4 -1.84 -11.89 -2.39
N SER A 5 -1.94 -10.57 -2.35
CA SER A 5 -2.56 -9.78 -3.41
C SER A 5 -1.76 -9.90 -4.71
N GLU A 6 -2.45 -9.91 -5.85
CA GLU A 6 -1.79 -9.92 -7.17
C GLU A 6 -0.88 -8.71 -7.35
N LEU A 7 -1.23 -7.59 -6.70
CA LEU A 7 -0.45 -6.37 -6.74
C LEU A 7 0.94 -6.50 -6.07
N PHE A 8 1.02 -7.19 -4.92
CA PHE A 8 2.23 -7.21 -4.09
C PHE A 8 2.96 -8.55 -4.02
N LYS A 9 2.28 -9.68 -4.23
CA LYS A 9 2.88 -11.01 -4.07
C LYS A 9 4.11 -11.19 -4.96
N GLY A 10 5.19 -11.70 -4.39
CA GLY A 10 6.42 -12.02 -5.12
C GLY A 10 7.24 -10.80 -5.56
N ASP A 11 6.84 -9.57 -5.22
CA ASP A 11 7.67 -8.39 -5.45
C ASP A 11 8.79 -8.30 -4.41
N PRO A 12 10.08 -8.32 -4.81
CA PRO A 12 11.19 -8.33 -3.86
C PRO A 12 11.20 -7.14 -2.90
N ALA A 13 10.71 -5.97 -3.33
CA ALA A 13 10.70 -4.77 -2.48
C ALA A 13 9.71 -4.93 -1.33
N PHE A 14 8.52 -5.48 -1.60
CA PHE A 14 7.48 -5.65 -0.59
C PHE A 14 7.74 -6.85 0.31
N GLU A 15 8.22 -7.96 -0.25
CA GLU A 15 8.64 -9.12 0.54
C GLU A 15 9.77 -8.72 1.50
N ALA A 16 10.73 -7.91 1.05
CA ALA A 16 11.77 -7.36 1.92
C ALA A 16 11.19 -6.40 2.98
N CYS A 17 10.28 -5.51 2.60
CA CYS A 17 9.61 -4.58 3.51
C CYS A 17 8.83 -5.32 4.62
N LEU A 18 8.28 -6.50 4.32
CA LEU A 18 7.57 -7.33 5.28
C LEU A 18 8.48 -7.94 6.35
N VAL A 19 9.79 -8.06 6.11
CA VAL A 19 10.74 -8.71 7.02
C VAL A 19 11.85 -7.80 7.57
N LYS A 20 12.28 -6.77 6.84
CA LYS A 20 13.44 -5.91 7.18
C LYS A 20 13.05 -4.44 7.31
N ASP A 21 13.36 -3.84 8.45
CA ASP A 21 13.06 -2.43 8.71
C ASP A 21 13.84 -1.48 7.79
N SER A 22 15.04 -1.89 7.37
CA SER A 22 15.85 -1.14 6.39
C SER A 22 15.27 -1.13 4.97
N ALA A 23 14.27 -1.97 4.70
CA ALA A 23 13.57 -2.05 3.42
C ALA A 23 12.21 -1.33 3.45
N HIS A 24 11.90 -0.59 4.51
CA HIS A 24 10.72 0.26 4.57
C HIS A 24 10.78 1.32 3.47
N ILE A 25 9.63 1.58 2.85
CA ILE A 25 9.50 2.52 1.74
C ILE A 25 9.05 3.86 2.32
N THR A 26 9.80 4.92 2.02
CA THR A 26 9.64 6.24 2.62
C THR A 26 9.49 7.31 1.55
N LYS A 27 9.15 8.52 1.98
CA LYS A 27 9.18 9.69 1.11
C LYS A 27 10.54 9.83 0.41
N GLY A 28 10.50 10.15 -0.88
CA GLY A 28 11.66 10.23 -1.77
C GLY A 28 12.01 8.92 -2.48
N SER A 29 11.40 7.79 -2.13
CA SER A 29 11.50 6.57 -2.93
C SER A 29 10.88 6.78 -4.32
N VAL A 30 11.45 6.13 -5.33
CA VAL A 30 10.99 6.20 -6.73
C VAL A 30 11.01 4.81 -7.34
N GLY A 31 9.97 4.47 -8.10
CA GLY A 31 9.97 3.28 -8.96
C GLY A 31 8.63 2.55 -9.01
N SER A 32 8.64 1.38 -9.66
CA SER A 32 7.44 0.55 -9.86
C SER A 32 6.76 0.13 -8.55
N HIS A 33 7.54 -0.12 -7.49
CA HIS A 33 7.02 -0.42 -6.15
C HIS A 33 6.22 0.77 -5.58
N VAL A 34 6.65 2.00 -5.81
CA VAL A 34 5.88 3.17 -5.38
C VAL A 34 4.57 3.28 -6.15
N ALA A 35 4.60 3.07 -7.48
CA ALA A 35 3.38 3.10 -8.29
C ALA A 35 2.33 2.09 -7.82
N LYS A 36 2.76 0.90 -7.36
CA LYS A 36 1.87 -0.10 -6.76
C LYS A 36 1.29 0.37 -5.42
N ILE A 37 2.08 1.01 -4.56
CA ILE A 37 1.57 1.62 -3.32
C ILE A 37 0.53 2.70 -3.64
N GLN A 38 0.84 3.59 -4.58
CA GLN A 38 -0.05 4.65 -5.01
C GLN A 38 -1.39 4.09 -5.49
N TYR A 39 -1.34 3.05 -6.34
CA TYR A 39 -2.54 2.35 -6.80
C TYR A 39 -3.35 1.75 -5.64
N ALA A 40 -2.70 1.02 -4.72
CA ALA A 40 -3.39 0.42 -3.57
C ALA A 40 -4.05 1.47 -2.68
N VAL A 41 -3.34 2.56 -2.38
CA VAL A 41 -3.88 3.65 -1.57
C VAL A 41 -5.06 4.30 -2.27
N MET A 42 -5.00 4.58 -3.57
CA MET A 42 -6.12 5.15 -4.32
C MET A 42 -7.32 4.20 -4.45
N ALA A 43 -7.09 2.89 -4.48
CA ALA A 43 -8.14 1.89 -4.55
C ALA A 43 -8.85 1.71 -3.20
N LEU A 44 -8.09 1.73 -2.09
CA LEU A 44 -8.58 1.46 -0.74
C LEU A 44 -9.02 2.72 0.01
N GLU A 45 -8.35 3.84 -0.24
CA GLU A 45 -8.74 5.17 0.19
C GLU A 45 -9.15 5.98 -1.02
N ARG A 46 -10.28 6.69 -0.93
CA ARG A 46 -10.72 7.63 -1.98
C ARG A 46 -9.85 8.89 -1.97
N PHE A 47 -8.54 8.70 -2.04
CA PHE A 47 -7.50 9.70 -1.89
C PHE A 47 -6.90 10.02 -3.25
N GLU A 48 -6.70 11.30 -3.53
CA GLU A 48 -6.12 11.75 -4.78
C GLU A 48 -4.62 11.99 -4.62
N ILE A 49 -3.83 11.30 -5.43
CA ILE A 49 -2.37 11.49 -5.52
C ILE A 49 -2.10 12.41 -6.70
N THR A 50 -1.18 13.36 -6.52
CA THR A 50 -0.85 14.35 -7.54
C THR A 50 -0.36 13.67 -8.80
N ARG A 51 -0.82 14.15 -9.96
CA ARG A 51 -0.50 13.55 -11.27
C ARG A 51 1.01 13.41 -11.53
N SER A 52 1.83 14.37 -11.12
CA SER A 52 3.29 14.28 -11.28
C SER A 52 3.88 13.09 -10.51
N GLU A 53 3.46 12.89 -9.26
CA GLU A 53 3.90 11.76 -8.44
C GLU A 53 3.50 10.40 -9.05
N LEU A 54 2.31 10.32 -9.65
CA LEU A 54 1.84 9.11 -10.34
C LEU A 54 2.65 8.81 -11.61
N LEU A 55 2.94 9.84 -12.41
CA LEU A 55 3.70 9.68 -13.65
C LEU A 55 5.14 9.28 -13.40
N GLU A 56 5.74 9.81 -12.33
CA GLU A 56 7.13 9.55 -11.97
C GLU A 56 7.28 8.29 -11.09
N GLY A 57 6.18 7.76 -10.55
CA GLY A 57 6.24 6.74 -9.50
C GLY A 57 7.03 7.24 -8.29
N LEU A 58 6.84 8.51 -7.94
CA LEU A 58 7.56 9.20 -6.85
C LEU A 58 6.73 9.16 -5.58
N TYR A 59 7.36 8.73 -4.48
CA TYR A 59 6.78 8.80 -3.16
C TYR A 59 6.94 10.23 -2.64
N GLY A 60 6.10 11.12 -3.15
CA GLY A 60 6.12 12.53 -2.79
C GLY A 60 5.17 12.85 -1.63
N THR A 61 4.81 14.12 -1.52
CA THR A 61 3.96 14.63 -0.43
C THR A 61 2.54 14.08 -0.48
N SER A 62 1.96 13.93 -1.68
CA SER A 62 0.59 13.45 -1.81
C SER A 62 0.50 11.94 -1.59
N THR A 63 1.49 11.17 -2.06
CA THR A 63 1.62 9.74 -1.76
C THR A 63 1.77 9.50 -0.24
N ALA A 64 2.64 10.27 0.42
CA ALA A 64 2.82 10.23 1.87
C ALA A 64 1.53 10.54 2.64
N ALA A 65 0.80 11.58 2.22
CA ALA A 65 -0.49 11.93 2.82
C ALA A 65 -1.54 10.82 2.64
N GLY A 66 -1.56 10.16 1.48
CA GLY A 66 -2.44 9.03 1.22
C GLY A 66 -2.15 7.82 2.13
N VAL A 67 -0.87 7.48 2.32
CA VAL A 67 -0.45 6.43 3.25
C VAL A 67 -0.80 6.80 4.70
N LEU A 68 -0.57 8.06 5.09
CA LEU A 68 -0.95 8.55 6.41
C LEU A 68 -2.47 8.45 6.64
N ALA A 69 -3.28 8.83 5.65
CA ALA A 69 -4.74 8.73 5.70
C ALA A 69 -5.20 7.26 5.84
N TYR A 70 -4.64 6.37 5.02
CA TYR A 70 -4.89 4.93 5.06
C TYR A 70 -4.60 4.35 6.46
N LYS A 71 -3.44 4.67 7.03
CA LYS A 71 -3.03 4.19 8.37
C LYS A 71 -3.87 4.79 9.47
N THR A 72 -4.22 6.08 9.37
CA THR A 72 -5.05 6.76 10.36
C THR A 72 -6.43 6.11 10.44
N ARG A 73 -7.06 5.84 9.29
CA ARG A 73 -8.40 5.22 9.24
C ARG A 73 -8.44 3.83 9.86
N ARG A 74 -7.35 3.06 9.71
CA ARG A 74 -7.22 1.67 10.21
C ARG A 74 -6.51 1.56 11.55
N ASN A 75 -6.11 2.69 12.13
CA ASN A 75 -5.34 2.75 13.36
C ASN A 75 -4.05 1.90 13.31
N ILE A 76 -3.38 1.87 12.16
CA ILE A 76 -2.12 1.14 11.95
C ILE A 76 -0.99 1.95 12.58
N ILE A 77 -0.73 1.67 13.85
CA ILE A 77 0.30 2.33 14.66
C ILE A 77 1.11 1.25 15.36
N ASN A 78 2.43 1.34 15.29
CA ASN A 78 3.28 0.53 16.14
C ASN A 78 3.29 1.13 17.54
N ARG A 79 2.32 0.76 18.37
CA ARG A 79 2.12 1.31 19.74
C ARG A 79 3.33 1.13 20.67
N ALA A 80 4.23 0.21 20.36
CA ALA A 80 5.46 0.02 21.13
C ALA A 80 6.49 1.15 20.88
N TYR A 81 6.41 1.86 19.75
CA TYR A 81 7.40 2.87 19.34
C TYR A 81 6.78 4.23 19.00
N GLN A 82 5.49 4.29 18.68
CA GLN A 82 4.85 5.47 18.14
C GLN A 82 3.48 5.71 18.77
N SER A 83 3.21 6.99 19.04
CA SER A 83 1.90 7.46 19.51
C SER A 83 1.01 7.98 18.36
N ARG A 84 1.57 8.17 17.16
CA ARG A 84 0.87 8.66 15.97
C ARG A 84 1.24 7.82 14.74
N PRO A 85 0.32 7.65 13.77
CA PRO A 85 0.66 7.05 12.49
C PRO A 85 1.73 7.88 11.77
N ASP A 86 2.78 7.24 11.26
CA ASP A 86 3.73 7.83 10.33
C ASP A 86 3.30 7.63 8.87
N ASP A 87 4.01 8.27 7.93
CA ASP A 87 3.84 8.17 6.48
C ASP A 87 4.78 7.14 5.82
N ILE A 88 5.30 6.19 6.60
CA ILE A 88 6.21 5.14 6.16
C ILE A 88 5.43 3.84 5.90
N VAL A 89 5.72 3.22 4.75
CA VAL A 89 5.27 1.87 4.45
C VAL A 89 6.28 0.89 5.02
N GLY A 90 5.99 0.41 6.22
CA GLY A 90 6.73 -0.68 6.86
C GLY A 90 5.91 -1.97 6.98
N LYS A 91 6.43 -2.94 7.75
CA LYS A 91 5.86 -4.28 7.92
C LYS A 91 4.35 -4.31 8.14
N MET A 92 3.86 -3.54 9.10
CA MET A 92 2.43 -3.50 9.43
C MET A 92 1.60 -2.89 8.30
N THR A 93 2.13 -1.86 7.66
CA THR A 93 1.46 -1.16 6.56
C THR A 93 1.35 -2.06 5.32
N ILE A 94 2.45 -2.70 4.91
CA ILE A 94 2.44 -3.56 3.72
C ILE A 94 1.57 -4.80 3.91
N ALA A 95 1.59 -5.39 5.11
CA ALA A 95 0.71 -6.52 5.45
C ALA A 95 -0.78 -6.13 5.40
N ALA A 96 -1.13 -4.93 5.87
CA ALA A 96 -2.51 -4.45 5.85
C ALA A 96 -2.96 -4.11 4.41
N LEU A 97 -2.13 -3.39 3.65
CA LEU A 97 -2.40 -3.08 2.24
C LEU A 97 -2.62 -4.35 1.44
N ASP A 98 -1.80 -5.38 1.67
CA ASP A 98 -1.91 -6.66 0.99
C ASP A 98 -3.20 -7.40 1.32
N ALA A 99 -3.55 -7.53 2.60
CA ALA A 99 -4.77 -8.21 3.01
C ALA A 99 -6.03 -7.56 2.40
N GLU A 100 -6.07 -6.23 2.34
CA GLU A 100 -7.22 -5.51 1.79
C GLU A 100 -7.26 -5.49 0.27
N MET A 101 -6.10 -5.36 -0.40
CA MET A 101 -6.03 -5.52 -1.85
C MET A 101 -6.45 -6.92 -2.26
N PHE A 102 -5.99 -7.96 -1.56
CA PHE A 102 -6.39 -9.34 -1.80
C PHE A 102 -7.91 -9.53 -1.65
N ALA A 103 -8.52 -8.92 -0.63
CA ALA A 103 -9.97 -8.95 -0.45
C ALA A 103 -10.69 -8.22 -1.60
N LEU A 104 -10.20 -7.05 -2.04
CA LEU A 104 -10.76 -6.28 -3.14
C LEU A 104 -10.67 -7.02 -4.48
N GLU A 105 -9.53 -7.63 -4.78
CA GLU A 105 -9.27 -8.43 -5.97
C GLU A 105 -10.19 -9.66 -6.01
N THR A 106 -10.30 -10.39 -4.89
CA THR A 106 -11.18 -11.56 -4.77
C THR A 106 -12.65 -11.20 -4.97
N LEU A 107 -13.10 -10.07 -4.42
CA LEU A 107 -14.46 -9.57 -4.62
C LEU A 107 -14.72 -9.19 -6.09
N THR A 108 -13.76 -8.57 -6.74
CA THR A 108 -13.86 -8.15 -8.15
C THR A 108 -13.97 -9.37 -9.07
N ASP A 109 -13.17 -10.41 -8.80
CA ASP A 109 -13.23 -11.68 -9.49
C ASP A 109 -14.58 -12.38 -9.34
N ALA A 110 -15.11 -12.42 -8.11
CA ALA A 110 -16.41 -13.02 -7.83
C ALA A 110 -17.55 -12.33 -8.60
N ARG A 111 -17.55 -10.99 -8.64
CA ARG A 111 -18.55 -10.20 -9.39
C ARG A 111 -18.45 -10.42 -10.90
N SER A 112 -17.22 -10.53 -11.41
CA SER A 112 -16.95 -10.78 -12.83
C SER A 112 -17.44 -12.14 -13.31
N ARG A 113 -17.54 -13.13 -12.40
CA ARG A 113 -18.05 -14.48 -12.70
C ARG A 113 -19.58 -14.57 -12.70
N ILE A 114 -20.26 -13.73 -11.93
CA ILE A 114 -21.74 -13.72 -11.85
C ILE A 114 -22.36 -13.02 -13.07
N GLY A 115 -21.71 -12.00 -13.63
CA GLY A 115 -22.21 -11.25 -14.79
C GLY A 115 -22.03 -11.88 -16.18
N ARG A 116 -21.46 -13.09 -16.28
CA ARG A 116 -21.24 -13.81 -17.56
C ARG A 116 -22.15 -15.05 -17.72
N ARG A 117 -23.35 -15.04 -17.18
CA ARG A 117 -24.36 -16.09 -17.38
C ARG A 117 -25.60 -15.56 -18.05
#